data_AF-A0A3C2B5I0-F1
#
_entry.id   AF-A0A3C2B5I0-F1
#
_cell.length_a   1.000
_cell.length_b   1.000
_cell.length_c   1.000
_cell.angle_alpha   90.00
_cell.angle_beta   90.00
_cell.angle_gamma   90.00
#
_symmetry.space_group_name_H-M   'P 1'
#
loop_
_entity.id
_entity.type
_entity.pdbx_description
1 polymer ?
#
loop_
_entity_poly.entity_id
_entity_poly.type
_entity_poly.pdbx_seq_one_letter_code
_entity_poly.pdbx_strand_id
1 'polypeptide(L)' 'MNQREPQRYGTQIRCQGGVPTPATPIEDAANVDQRRHSVGLESLAAYYDELSMMCAHEDAEGQGPAD' A
#
# COMPACT_ATOMS: atom_id res chain seq x y z
N MET A 1 -7.83 -3.60 -13.93
CA MET A 1 -8.93 -2.81 -13.36
C MET A 1 -8.85 -2.96 -11.85
N ASN A 2 -8.54 -1.89 -11.13
CA ASN A 2 -8.61 -1.88 -9.66
C ASN A 2 -10.09 -1.89 -9.30
N GLN A 3 -10.62 -3.10 -9.09
CA GLN A 3 -11.98 -3.24 -8.57
C GLN A 3 -11.99 -2.49 -7.24
N ARG A 4 -12.95 -1.58 -7.02
CA ARG A 4 -13.11 -0.77 -5.80
C ARG A 4 -13.36 -1.61 -4.53
N GLU A 5 -13.10 -2.90 -4.60
CA GLU A 5 -13.29 -3.87 -3.55
C GLU A 5 -12.21 -3.69 -2.46
N PRO A 6 -12.57 -3.99 -1.20
CA PRO A 6 -11.60 -4.04 -0.14
C PRO A 6 -10.50 -5.07 -0.42
N GLN A 7 -9.26 -4.71 -0.09
CA GLN A 7 -8.11 -5.56 -0.25
C GLN A 7 -8.00 -6.55 0.89
N ARG A 8 -7.65 -7.79 0.59
CA ARG A 8 -7.41 -8.82 1.61
C ARG A 8 -6.04 -8.70 2.29
N TYR A 9 -5.02 -8.30 1.53
CA TYR A 9 -3.61 -8.29 1.96
C TYR A 9 -2.92 -6.90 1.89
N GLY A 10 -3.63 -5.86 1.41
CA GLY A 10 -3.09 -4.49 1.33
C GLY A 10 -1.93 -4.34 0.33
N THR A 11 -1.98 -5.00 -0.82
CA THR A 11 -0.90 -5.01 -1.83
C THR A 11 -1.05 -3.97 -2.94
N GLN A 12 -2.24 -3.39 -3.11
CA GLN A 12 -2.49 -2.29 -4.03
C GLN A 12 -2.24 -0.97 -3.30
N ILE A 13 -1.16 -0.30 -3.68
CA ILE A 13 -0.67 0.93 -3.05
C ILE A 13 -0.78 2.10 -4.01
N ARG A 14 -1.03 3.30 -3.47
CA ARG A 14 -0.85 4.59 -4.13
C ARG A 14 0.06 5.46 -3.26
N CYS A 15 0.88 6.28 -3.88
CA CYS A 15 1.69 7.27 -3.17
C CYS A 15 0.85 8.54 -2.95
N GLN A 16 0.75 8.99 -1.70
CA GLN A 16 0.01 10.18 -1.30
C GLN A 16 0.93 11.07 -0.47
N GLY A 17 1.42 12.18 -1.04
CA GLY A 17 2.38 13.07 -0.38
C GLY A 17 3.68 12.36 -0.01
N GLY A 18 4.21 11.54 -0.92
CA GLY A 18 5.41 10.74 -0.68
C GLY A 18 5.23 9.51 0.22
N VAL A 19 4.03 9.25 0.72
CA VAL A 19 3.76 8.13 1.64
C VAL A 19 2.97 7.01 0.93
N PRO A 20 3.40 5.74 1.00
CA PRO A 20 2.61 4.62 0.50
C PRO A 20 1.34 4.44 1.32
N THR A 21 0.18 4.40 0.64
CA THR A 21 -1.13 4.18 1.26
C THR A 21 -1.96 3.17 0.47
N PRO A 22 -2.86 2.39 1.10
CA PRO A 22 -3.76 1.50 0.37
C PRO A 22 -4.61 2.24 -0.67
N ALA A 23 -4.59 1.75 -1.92
CA ALA A 23 -5.39 2.32 -3.01
C ALA A 23 -6.91 2.14 -2.77
N THR A 24 -7.31 1.03 -2.16
CA THR A 24 -8.67 0.78 -1.64
C THR A 24 -8.60 0.31 -0.18
N PRO A 25 -9.70 0.39 0.60
CA PRO A 25 -9.72 -0.06 2.00
C PRO A 25 -9.24 -1.51 2.15
N ILE A 26 -8.71 -1.86 3.32
CA ILE A 26 -8.37 -3.26 3.65
C ILE A 26 -9.57 -3.88 4.39
N GLU A 27 -10.00 -5.06 3.97
CA GLU A 27 -11.21 -5.75 4.49
C GLU A 27 -11.23 -5.84 6.02
N ASP A 28 -10.09 -6.16 6.63
CA ASP A 28 -9.91 -6.23 8.07
C ASP A 28 -8.47 -5.78 8.41
N ALA A 29 -8.27 -4.47 8.52
CA ALA A 29 -6.96 -3.89 8.78
C ALA A 29 -6.34 -4.38 10.11
N ALA A 30 -7.16 -4.76 11.09
CA ALA A 30 -6.67 -5.24 12.39
C ALA A 30 -5.94 -6.59 12.31
N ASN A 31 -6.36 -7.49 11.42
CA ASN A 31 -5.74 -8.82 11.26
C ASN A 31 -4.99 -8.99 9.93
N VAL A 32 -4.68 -7.89 9.23
CA VAL A 32 -4.00 -7.95 7.92
C VAL A 32 -2.63 -8.60 8.02
N ASP A 33 -1.86 -8.31 9.07
CA ASP A 33 -0.51 -8.87 9.25
C ASP A 33 -0.56 -10.38 9.51
N GLN A 34 -1.52 -10.86 10.29
CA GLN A 34 -1.72 -12.30 10.47
C GLN A 34 -1.99 -12.99 9.13
N ARG A 35 -2.86 -12.39 8.28
CA ARG A 35 -3.14 -12.94 6.96
C ARG A 35 -1.92 -12.90 6.03
N ARG A 36 -1.17 -11.80 6.03
CA ARG A 36 0.07 -11.65 5.27
C ARG A 36 1.09 -12.73 5.66
N HIS A 37 1.35 -12.90 6.96
CA HIS A 37 2.25 -13.92 7.46
C HIS A 37 1.77 -15.35 7.14
N SER A 38 0.45 -15.60 7.16
CA SER A 38 -0.09 -16.93 6.84
C SER A 38 0.22 -17.40 5.41
N VAL A 39 0.56 -16.47 4.51
CA VAL A 39 0.95 -16.75 3.11
C VAL A 39 2.41 -16.41 2.81
N GLY A 40 3.23 -16.18 3.86
CA GLY A 40 4.67 -15.91 3.71
C GLY A 40 5.02 -14.47 3.31
N LEU A 41 4.10 -13.52 3.45
CA LEU A 41 4.39 -12.10 3.28
C LEU A 41 4.87 -11.49 4.60
N GLU A 42 5.68 -10.44 4.50
CA GLU A 42 6.05 -9.58 5.63
C GLU A 42 4.87 -8.76 6.15
N SER A 43 5.03 -8.05 7.27
CA SER A 43 3.98 -7.16 7.77
C SER A 43 3.64 -6.06 6.76
N LEU A 44 2.45 -5.47 6.90
CA LEU A 44 2.04 -4.35 6.06
C LEU A 44 2.95 -3.14 6.27
N ALA A 45 3.42 -2.92 7.49
CA ALA A 45 4.35 -1.85 7.82
C ALA A 45 5.72 -2.04 7.14
N ALA A 46 6.29 -3.25 7.18
CA ALA A 46 7.55 -3.54 6.50
C ALA A 46 7.43 -3.30 4.99
N TYR A 47 6.30 -3.70 4.40
CA TYR A 47 6.02 -3.43 3.00
C TYR A 47 5.88 -1.92 2.68
N TYR A 48 5.34 -1.12 3.60
CA TYR A 48 5.33 0.34 3.44
C TYR A 48 6.73 0.93 3.52
N ASP A 49 7.57 0.44 4.42
CA ASP A 49 8.96 0.89 4.53
C ASP A 49 9.74 0.62 3.23
N GLU A 50 9.55 -0.54 2.61
CA GLU A 50 10.13 -0.86 1.30
C GLU A 50 9.71 0.13 0.20
N LEU A 51 8.44 0.55 0.21
CA LEU A 51 7.87 1.46 -0.80
C LEU A 51 8.12 2.94 -0.51
N SER A 52 8.56 3.29 0.71
CA SER A 52 8.71 4.67 1.15
C SER A 52 9.66 5.48 0.26
N MET A 53 10.80 4.90 -0.14
CA MET A 53 11.76 5.56 -1.01
C MET A 53 11.21 5.81 -2.41
N MET A 54 10.44 4.86 -2.96
CA MET A 54 9.80 5.00 -4.27
C MET A 54 8.75 6.12 -4.23
N CYS A 55 7.88 6.11 -3.22
CA CYS A 55 6.86 7.14 -3.09
C CYS A 55 7.45 8.53 -2.85
N ALA A 56 8.50 8.64 -2.01
CA ALA A 56 9.18 9.91 -1.78
C ALA A 56 9.80 10.47 -3.08
N HIS A 57 10.29 9.59 -3.95
CA HIS A 57 10.80 9.99 -5.26
C HIS A 57 9.68 10.45 -6.20
N GLU A 58 8.58 9.70 -6.31
CA GLU A 58 7.40 10.09 -7.13
C GLU A 58 6.84 11.47 -6.76
N ASP A 59 6.81 11.78 -5.46
CA ASP A 59 6.37 13.08 -4.94
C ASP A 59 7.35 14.20 -5.31
N ALA A 60 8.66 13.94 -5.18
CA ALA A 60 9.72 14.89 -5.53
C ALA A 60 9.79 15.19 -7.04
N GLU A 61 9.46 14.21 -7.88
CA GLU A 61 9.42 14.37 -9.34
C GLU A 61 8.15 15.07 -9.83
N GLY A 62 7.20 15.38 -8.94
CA GLY A 62 5.94 16.03 -9.31
C GLY A 62 5.04 15.13 -10.17
N GLN A 63 5.28 13.82 -10.14
CA GLN A 63 4.51 12.80 -10.87
C GLN A 63 3.39 12.19 -10.00
N GLY A 64 2.87 12.98 -9.04
CA GLY A 64 1.65 12.65 -8.31
C GLY A 64 0.48 12.40 -9.27
N PRO A 65 -0.52 11.60 -8.86
CA PRO A 65 -1.50 11.02 -9.78
C PRO A 65 -2.17 12.11 -10.61
N ALA A 66 -2.08 11.98 -11.94
CA ALA A 66 -2.91 12.76 -12.84
C ALA A 66 -4.39 12.44 -12.51
N ASP A 67 -5.14 13.48 -12.15
CA ASP A 67 -6.60 13.46 -11.94
C ASP A 67 -7.37 12.90 -13.15
#